data_AF-A0A5E4IS27-F1
#
_entry.id   AF-A0A5E4IS27-F1
#
_cell.length_a   1.000
_cell.length_b   1.000
_cell.length_c   1.000
_cell.angle_alpha   90.00
_cell.angle_beta   90.00
_cell.angle_gamma   90.00
#
_symmetry.space_group_name_H-M   'P 1'
#
loop_
_entity.id
_entity.type
_entity.pdbx_description
1 polymer ?
#
loop_
_entity_poly.entity_id
_entity_poly.type
_entity_poly.pdbx_seq_one_letter_code
_entity_poly.pdbx_strand_id
1 'polypeptide(L)'
;MKKDLRIKVIQMASQDEIFRAMSYAALKARAARLGPGEIIKIGHFEMVVAEDETGEGCVVQIIETRQNMEDLVLAKAKELGLAPDAWDDHERREWMASFWIDLARVLSKWQNIEMRSGPGENLTFEKAVYTQRGLEI
;
A
#
# COMPACT_ATOMS: atom_id res chain seq x y z
N MET A 1 14.54 12.45 -17.44
CA MET A 1 13.15 12.91 -17.64
C MET A 1 12.10 11.86 -17.24
N LYS A 2 11.88 10.75 -17.98
CA LYS A 2 10.86 9.74 -17.60
C LYS A 2 11.14 9.06 -16.23
N LYS A 3 12.41 8.79 -15.91
CA LYS A 3 12.84 8.23 -14.60
C LYS A 3 12.55 9.18 -13.44
N ASP A 4 12.84 10.47 -13.61
CA ASP A 4 12.63 11.49 -12.57
C ASP A 4 11.14 11.72 -12.30
N LEU A 5 10.31 11.68 -13.35
CA LEU A 5 8.86 11.75 -13.20
C LEU A 5 8.30 10.50 -12.51
N ARG A 6 8.79 9.29 -12.83
CA ARG A 6 8.36 8.06 -12.14
C ARG A 6 8.62 8.14 -10.63
N ILE A 7 9.80 8.62 -10.21
CA ILE A 7 10.12 8.82 -8.78
C ILE A 7 9.11 9.77 -8.12
N LYS A 8 8.70 10.84 -8.80
CA LYS A 8 7.66 11.75 -8.30
C LYS A 8 6.29 11.08 -8.21
N VAL A 9 5.90 10.27 -9.21
CA VAL A 9 4.64 9.49 -9.14
C VAL A 9 4.69 8.54 -7.93
N ILE A 10 5.82 7.86 -7.70
CA ILE A 10 6.00 6.97 -6.55
C ILE A 10 5.82 7.73 -5.23
N GLN A 11 6.43 8.92 -5.12
CA GLN A 11 6.26 9.77 -3.95
C GLN A 11 4.80 10.16 -3.74
N MET A 12 4.10 10.61 -4.79
CA MET A 12 2.68 10.95 -4.72
C MET A 12 1.80 9.76 -4.36
N ALA A 13 2.07 8.59 -4.96
CA ALA A 13 1.33 7.35 -4.70
C ALA A 13 1.56 6.85 -3.27
N SER A 14 2.80 6.88 -2.78
CA SER A 14 3.10 6.48 -1.40
C SER A 14 2.40 7.37 -0.35
N GLN A 15 2.04 8.59 -0.72
CA GLN A 15 1.34 9.53 0.17
C GLN A 15 -0.18 9.53 -0.06
N ASP A 16 -0.70 8.59 -0.84
CA ASP A 16 -2.12 8.50 -1.14
C ASP A 16 -2.96 8.16 0.10
N GLU A 17 -4.26 8.44 0.02
CA GLU A 17 -5.23 8.25 1.10
C GLU A 17 -5.24 6.80 1.61
N ILE A 18 -5.04 5.81 0.74
CA ILE A 18 -5.00 4.39 1.13
C ILE A 18 -3.92 4.10 2.18
N PHE A 19 -2.69 4.60 1.99
CA PHE A 19 -1.58 4.34 2.89
C PHE A 19 -1.66 5.18 4.17
N ARG A 20 -2.25 6.38 4.08
CA ARG A 20 -2.59 7.19 5.26
C ARG A 20 -3.67 6.52 6.10
N ALA A 21 -4.71 6.00 5.47
CA ALA A 21 -5.79 5.26 6.11
C ALA A 21 -5.22 4.02 6.81
N MET A 22 -4.35 3.26 6.16
CA MET A 22 -3.72 2.10 6.77
C MET A 22 -2.84 2.46 7.97
N SER A 23 -2.08 3.55 7.88
CA SER A 23 -1.30 4.05 9.02
C SER A 23 -2.18 4.45 10.21
N TYR A 24 -3.34 5.06 9.93
CA TYR A 24 -4.30 5.43 10.96
C TYR A 24 -5.03 4.21 11.56
N ALA A 25 -5.36 3.21 10.75
CA ALA A 25 -5.90 1.93 11.21
C ALA A 25 -4.90 1.19 12.12
N ALA A 26 -3.63 1.10 11.71
CA ALA A 26 -2.58 0.48 12.52
C ALA A 26 -2.41 1.20 13.87
N LEU A 27 -2.52 2.53 13.90
CA LEU A 27 -2.52 3.30 15.13
C LEU A 27 -3.72 2.95 16.04
N LYS A 28 -4.92 2.81 15.47
CA LYS A 28 -6.13 2.41 16.22
C LYS A 28 -5.99 1.00 16.79
N ALA A 29 -5.52 0.04 15.99
CA ALA A 29 -5.29 -1.33 16.42
C ALA A 29 -4.24 -1.38 17.55
N ARG A 30 -3.13 -0.64 17.41
CA ARG A 30 -2.06 -0.57 18.43
C ARG A 30 -2.55 -0.01 19.77
N ALA A 31 -3.49 0.93 19.76
CA ALA A 31 -4.08 1.49 20.96
C ALA A 31 -4.98 0.49 21.73
N ALA A 32 -4.85 -0.81 21.45
CA ALA A 32 -5.61 -1.93 22.01
C ALA A 32 -7.13 -1.79 21.81
N ARG A 33 -7.55 -1.03 20.79
CA ARG A 33 -8.97 -0.81 20.51
C ARG A 33 -9.58 -1.88 19.62
N LEU A 34 -8.74 -2.68 18.95
CA LEU A 34 -9.17 -3.63 17.92
C LEU A 34 -8.26 -4.86 17.97
N GLY A 35 -8.85 -6.05 18.02
CA GLY A 35 -8.17 -7.34 17.97
C GLY A 35 -8.26 -8.02 16.59
N PRO A 36 -7.64 -9.20 16.43
CA PRO A 36 -7.75 -9.98 15.19
C PRO A 36 -9.20 -10.29 14.80
N GLY A 37 -9.46 -10.31 13.49
CA GLY A 37 -10.78 -10.50 12.90
C GLY A 37 -11.63 -9.24 12.84
N GLU A 38 -11.20 -8.13 13.44
CA GLU A 38 -11.93 -6.87 13.39
C GLU A 38 -11.75 -6.14 12.06
N ILE A 39 -12.85 -5.55 11.59
CA ILE A 39 -12.90 -4.76 10.35
C ILE A 39 -12.89 -3.27 10.69
N ILE A 40 -11.97 -2.54 10.08
CA ILE A 40 -11.82 -1.08 10.21
C ILE A 40 -12.18 -0.44 8.89
N LYS A 41 -13.11 0.52 8.94
CA LYS A 41 -13.44 1.37 7.78
C LYS A 41 -12.89 2.77 7.98
N ILE A 42 -12.08 3.26 7.04
CA ILE A 42 -11.60 4.64 7.02
C ILE A 42 -11.82 5.17 5.60
N GLY A 43 -12.69 6.17 5.47
CA GLY A 43 -13.13 6.62 4.15
C GLY A 43 -13.84 5.48 3.40
N HIS A 44 -13.35 5.18 2.20
CA HIS A 44 -13.85 4.08 1.37
C HIS A 44 -13.04 2.78 1.51
N PHE A 45 -12.00 2.79 2.35
CA PHE A 45 -11.11 1.64 2.54
C PHE A 45 -11.59 0.74 3.67
N GLU A 46 -11.72 -0.55 3.36
CA GLU A 46 -11.97 -1.61 4.34
C GLU A 46 -10.66 -2.33 4.65
N MET A 47 -10.31 -2.38 5.93
CA MET A 47 -9.12 -3.04 6.43
C MET A 47 -9.50 -4.09 7.46
N VAL A 48 -8.72 -5.17 7.51
CA VAL A 48 -8.89 -6.23 8.51
C VAL A 48 -7.68 -6.21 9.43
N VAL A 49 -7.91 -6.32 10.74
CA VAL A 49 -6.85 -6.67 11.69
C VAL A 49 -6.71 -8.19 11.63
N ALA A 50 -5.58 -8.70 11.19
CA ALA A 50 -5.27 -10.13 11.16
C ALA A 50 -4.17 -10.45 12.17
N GLU A 51 -4.08 -11.70 12.61
CA GLU A 51 -2.89 -12.20 13.28
C GLU A 51 -1.72 -12.17 12.30
N ASP A 52 -0.52 -11.86 12.78
CA ASP A 52 0.68 -12.06 11.96
C ASP A 52 0.98 -13.56 11.79
N GLU A 53 1.86 -13.90 10.84
CA GLU A 53 2.17 -15.29 10.50
C GLU A 53 2.80 -16.08 11.65
N THR A 54 3.35 -15.39 12.67
CA THR A 54 3.95 -16.02 13.85
C THR A 54 2.97 -16.16 15.02
N GLY A 55 1.80 -15.51 14.96
CA GLY A 55 0.83 -15.44 16.05
C GLY A 55 1.30 -14.60 17.24
N GLU A 56 2.38 -13.83 17.08
CA GLU A 56 3.00 -13.03 18.14
C GLU A 56 2.52 -11.55 18.11
N GLY A 57 1.82 -11.17 17.05
CA GLY A 57 1.33 -9.83 16.82
C GLY A 57 0.12 -9.77 15.91
N CYS A 58 -0.20 -8.55 15.48
CA CYS A 58 -1.27 -8.31 14.52
C CYS A 58 -0.74 -7.50 13.33
N VAL A 59 -1.39 -7.65 12.19
CA VAL A 59 -1.22 -6.78 11.03
C VAL A 59 -2.54 -6.10 10.71
N VAL A 60 -2.47 -4.86 10.25
CA VAL A 60 -3.59 -4.27 9.50
C VAL A 60 -3.36 -4.58 8.04
N GLN A 61 -4.33 -5.23 7.42
CA GLN A 61 -4.31 -5.61 6.02
C GLN A 61 -5.39 -4.86 5.25
N ILE A 62 -5.06 -4.43 4.04
CA ILE A 62 -6.02 -4.01 3.02
C ILE A 62 -5.77 -4.79 1.74
N ILE A 63 -6.85 -5.18 1.08
CA ILE A 63 -6.83 -5.88 -0.21
C ILE A 63 -7.53 -4.99 -1.23
N GLU A 64 -6.82 -4.59 -2.27
CA GLU A 64 -7.35 -3.80 -3.38
C GLU A 64 -7.15 -4.53 -4.70
N THR A 65 -8.01 -4.24 -5.67
CA THR A 65 -7.82 -4.78 -7.02
C THR A 65 -6.59 -4.15 -7.66
N ARG A 66 -5.83 -4.94 -8.42
CA ARG A 66 -4.70 -4.41 -9.20
C ARG A 66 -5.17 -3.29 -10.14
N GLN A 67 -6.34 -3.44 -10.74
CA GLN A 67 -6.92 -2.43 -11.63
C GLN A 67 -7.13 -1.08 -10.93
N ASN A 68 -7.77 -1.06 -9.75
CA ASN A 68 -7.96 0.18 -8.98
C ASN A 68 -6.62 0.86 -8.67
N MET A 69 -5.64 0.08 -8.26
CA MET A 69 -4.31 0.59 -7.92
C MET A 69 -3.56 1.11 -9.15
N GLU A 70 -3.69 0.44 -10.30
CA GLU A 70 -3.14 0.92 -11.57
C GLU A 70 -3.82 2.22 -12.02
N ASP A 71 -5.14 2.31 -11.94
CA ASP A 71 -5.87 3.52 -12.32
C ASP A 71 -5.47 4.72 -11.47
N LEU A 72 -5.30 4.53 -10.16
CA LEU A 72 -4.79 5.54 -9.23
C LEU A 72 -3.39 6.03 -9.62
N VAL A 73 -2.48 5.10 -9.97
CA VAL A 73 -1.10 5.42 -10.34
C VAL A 73 -1.04 6.15 -11.68
N LEU A 74 -1.86 5.72 -12.65
CA LEU A 74 -1.93 6.35 -13.96
C LEU A 74 -2.55 7.73 -13.90
N ALA A 75 -3.54 7.97 -13.03
CA ALA A 75 -4.07 9.30 -12.76
C ALA A 75 -2.96 10.24 -12.26
N LYS A 76 -2.16 9.81 -11.27
CA LYS A 76 -1.02 10.61 -10.77
C LYS A 76 0.07 10.82 -11.82
N ALA A 77 0.31 9.82 -12.69
CA ALA A 77 1.21 9.99 -13.82
C ALA A 77 0.73 11.09 -14.77
N LYS A 78 -0.57 11.12 -15.09
CA LYS A 78 -1.21 12.17 -15.91
C LYS A 78 -1.09 13.54 -15.25
N GLU A 79 -1.31 13.64 -13.94
CA GLU A 79 -1.15 14.89 -13.18
C GLU A 79 0.26 15.49 -13.31
N LEU A 80 1.28 14.64 -13.46
CA LEU A 80 2.68 15.05 -13.67
C LEU A 80 3.06 15.27 -15.14
N GLY A 81 2.08 15.28 -16.04
CA GLY A 81 2.27 15.53 -17.48
C GLY A 81 2.84 14.34 -18.25
N LEU A 82 2.84 13.14 -17.68
CA LEU A 82 3.02 11.93 -18.48
C LEU A 82 1.75 11.71 -19.31
N ALA A 83 1.88 11.05 -20.46
CA ALA A 83 0.76 10.66 -21.30
C ALA A 83 0.66 9.12 -21.37
N PRO A 84 0.19 8.43 -20.32
CA PRO A 84 0.11 6.97 -20.31
C PRO A 84 -0.79 6.40 -21.41
N ASP A 85 -1.77 7.18 -21.87
CA ASP A 85 -2.69 6.78 -22.94
C ASP A 85 -1.99 6.71 -24.32
N ALA A 86 -0.80 7.30 -24.45
CA ALA A 86 0.01 7.24 -25.65
C ALA A 86 1.09 6.13 -25.61
N TRP A 87 1.19 5.41 -24.49
CA TRP A 87 2.11 4.27 -24.38
C TRP A 87 1.52 3.05 -25.07
N ASP A 88 2.37 2.30 -25.75
CA ASP A 88 2.00 0.96 -26.18
C ASP A 88 1.96 -0.01 -24.98
N ASP A 89 1.40 -1.20 -25.21
CA ASP A 89 1.23 -2.22 -24.17
C ASP A 89 2.55 -2.68 -23.57
N HIS A 90 3.65 -2.63 -24.33
CA HIS A 90 4.95 -3.05 -23.85
C HIS A 90 5.54 -1.98 -22.92
N GLU A 91 5.58 -0.72 -23.36
CA GLU A 91 6.03 0.42 -22.56
C GLU A 91 5.22 0.54 -21.27
N ARG A 92 3.90 0.42 -21.33
CA ARG A 92 3.03 0.48 -20.15
C ARG A 92 3.37 -0.62 -19.15
N ARG A 93 3.53 -1.87 -19.61
CA ARG A 93 3.88 -3.00 -18.74
C ARG A 93 5.25 -2.85 -18.09
N GLU A 94 6.27 -2.44 -18.85
CA GLU A 94 7.62 -2.21 -18.30
C GLU A 94 7.65 -1.09 -17.27
N TRP A 95 6.93 0.00 -17.56
CA TRP A 95 6.83 1.12 -16.63
C TRP A 95 6.12 0.71 -15.34
N MET A 96 5.02 -0.04 -15.44
CA MET A 96 4.24 -0.50 -14.27
C MET A 96 5.02 -1.49 -13.43
N ALA A 97 5.71 -2.45 -14.06
CA ALA A 97 6.58 -3.39 -13.34
C ALA A 97 7.66 -2.65 -12.54
N SER A 98 8.31 -1.66 -13.16
CA SER A 98 9.31 -0.82 -12.47
C SER A 98 8.70 0.00 -11.34
N PHE A 99 7.52 0.58 -11.58
CA PHE A 99 6.80 1.38 -10.60
C PHE A 99 6.44 0.56 -9.36
N TRP A 100 5.88 -0.63 -9.52
CA TRP A 100 5.47 -1.49 -8.39
C TRP A 100 6.66 -1.89 -7.52
N ILE A 101 7.79 -2.24 -8.13
CA ILE A 101 9.03 -2.57 -7.40
C ILE A 101 9.50 -1.38 -6.57
N ASP A 102 9.55 -0.19 -7.17
CA ASP A 102 10.02 1.01 -6.50
C ASP A 102 9.04 1.47 -5.41
N LEU A 103 7.72 1.38 -5.65
CA LEU A 103 6.69 1.71 -4.65
C LEU A 103 6.76 0.78 -3.44
N ALA A 104 6.85 -0.53 -3.65
CA ALA A 104 6.98 -1.50 -2.55
C ALA A 104 8.18 -1.17 -1.67
N ARG A 105 9.33 -0.84 -2.28
CA ARG A 105 10.54 -0.43 -1.56
C ARG A 105 10.31 0.85 -0.75
N VAL A 106 9.64 1.86 -1.31
CA VAL A 106 9.35 3.12 -0.63
C VAL A 106 8.39 2.90 0.55
N LEU A 107 7.33 2.11 0.35
CA LEU A 107 6.35 1.78 1.38
C LEU A 107 6.98 1.00 2.54
N SER A 108 7.75 -0.05 2.24
CA SER A 108 8.44 -0.84 3.27
C SER A 108 9.44 0.02 4.04
N LYS A 109 10.33 0.73 3.34
CA LYS A 109 11.39 1.53 3.97
C LYS A 109 10.88 2.67 4.84
N TRP A 110 9.89 3.42 4.37
CA TRP A 110 9.51 4.68 5.00
C TRP A 110 8.22 4.61 5.80
N GLN A 111 7.36 3.63 5.50
CA GLN A 111 6.06 3.51 6.15
C GLN A 111 5.89 2.16 6.85
N ASN A 112 6.85 1.24 6.78
CA ASN A 112 6.72 -0.12 7.31
C ASN A 112 5.44 -0.79 6.79
N ILE A 113 5.21 -0.65 5.49
CA ILE A 113 4.08 -1.21 4.75
C ILE A 113 4.64 -2.22 3.76
N GLU A 114 4.26 -3.48 3.93
CA GLU A 114 4.62 -4.55 3.00
C GLU A 114 3.56 -4.68 1.91
N MET A 115 4.00 -4.96 0.69
CA MET A 115 3.14 -5.14 -0.48
C MET A 115 3.34 -6.54 -1.03
N ARG A 116 2.25 -7.27 -1.23
CA ARG A 116 2.24 -8.66 -1.70
C ARG A 116 1.18 -8.84 -2.79
N SER A 117 1.34 -9.91 -3.59
CA SER A 117 0.25 -10.39 -4.43
C SER A 117 -0.87 -10.92 -3.54
N GLY A 118 -2.09 -10.45 -3.74
CA GLY A 118 -3.28 -10.94 -3.07
C GLY A 118 -3.96 -12.08 -3.83
N PRO A 119 -5.07 -12.63 -3.32
CA PRO A 119 -5.85 -13.64 -4.02
C PRO A 119 -6.37 -13.12 -5.37
N GLY A 120 -6.20 -13.90 -6.45
CA GLY A 120 -6.61 -13.50 -7.79
C GLY A 120 -5.73 -12.36 -8.35
N GLU A 121 -6.37 -11.33 -8.91
CA GLU A 121 -5.69 -10.14 -9.46
C GLU A 121 -5.65 -8.97 -8.46
N ASN A 122 -5.47 -9.29 -7.18
CA ASN A 122 -5.45 -8.29 -6.11
C ASN A 122 -4.03 -7.98 -5.64
N LEU A 123 -3.89 -6.82 -5.00
CA LEU A 123 -2.72 -6.42 -4.23
C LEU A 123 -3.10 -6.38 -2.75
N THR A 124 -2.25 -6.94 -1.93
CA THR A 124 -2.39 -6.92 -0.48
C THR A 124 -1.34 -5.99 0.11
N PHE A 125 -1.77 -5.05 0.95
CA PHE A 125 -0.87 -4.20 1.71
C PHE A 125 -1.04 -4.47 3.20
N GLU A 126 0.09 -4.59 3.90
CA GLU A 126 0.13 -4.99 5.29
C GLU A 126 0.98 -4.04 6.10
N LYS A 127 0.50 -3.67 7.29
CA LYS A 127 1.26 -2.89 8.26
C LYS A 127 1.25 -3.61 9.60
N ALA A 128 2.43 -3.98 10.07
CA ALA A 128 2.59 -4.60 11.37
C ALA A 128 2.14 -3.66 12.50
N VAL A 129 1.44 -4.24 13.47
CA VAL A 129 0.95 -3.63 14.69
C VAL A 129 1.64 -4.32 15.86
N TYR A 130 2.83 -3.83 16.22
CA TYR A 130 3.52 -4.31 17.41
C TYR A 130 2.80 -3.80 18.67
N THR A 131 2.25 -4.73 19.45
CA THR A 131 1.71 -4.41 20.76
C THR A 131 2.85 -4.03 21.70
N GLN A 132 2.60 -3.16 22.69
CA GLN A 132 3.62 -2.69 23.64
C GLN A 132 4.29 -3.80 24.47
N ARG A 133 3.82 -5.06 24.40
CA ARG A 133 4.44 -6.20 25.10
C ARG A 133 5.76 -6.69 24.48
N GLY A 134 6.09 -6.27 23.25
CA GLY A 134 7.36 -6.63 22.58
C GLY A 134 8.51 -5.64 22.76
N LEU A 135 8.37 -4.64 23.65
CA LEU A 135 9.37 -3.59 23.89
C LEU A 135 9.98 -3.66 25.31
N GLU A 136 9.91 -4.80 25.97
CA GLU A 136 10.76 -5.07 27.14
C GLU A 136 12.16 -5.45 26.61
N ILE A 137 13.03 -4.45 26.52
CA ILE A 137 14.49 -4.60 26.42
C ILE A 137 15.07 -4.46 27.82
#